data_AF-A0A8G2FXZ8-F1
#
_entry.id   AF-A0A8G2FXZ8-F1
#
_cell.length_a   1.000
_cell.length_b   1.000
_cell.length_c   1.000
_cell.angle_alpha   90.00
_cell.angle_beta   90.00
_cell.angle_gamma   90.00
#
_symmetry.space_group_name_H-M   'P 1'
#
loop_
_entity.id
_entity.type
_entity.pdbx_description
1 polymer ?
#
loop_
_entity_poly.entity_id
_entity_poly.type
_entity_poly.pdbx_seq_one_letter_code
_entity_poly.pdbx_strand_id
1 'polypeptide(L)'
;MIVRYASGSFDEKFSMVYFKMKHENCWSRITEKYDISIHTLKLLPYKDKNAIYGIFEIRVNNKHNLKEFLRSLNKESTIKNVTSLNLSELKRSVYIMDLYENYDGMIQGKLNDYNSIFYFDIVKGGLEEKYAVLPSENVKELKNDLQSLGDLYEFRAKYLKNFYDILAPYFTFSPIEMQIIVEAYNHGYYDIPRKTGIRELADSFGLSKSTVQEYIRSAEAKALSSIKLFKLMDELKEG
;
A
#
# COMPACT_ATOMS: atom_id res chain seq x y z
N MET A 1 31.81 -4.34 -16.77
CA MET A 1 31.25 -4.98 -15.56
C MET A 1 30.50 -6.22 -16.01
N ILE A 2 30.97 -7.43 -15.68
CA ILE A 2 30.28 -8.68 -16.05
C ILE A 2 29.38 -9.04 -14.88
N VAL A 3 28.07 -8.92 -15.07
CA VAL A 3 27.07 -9.40 -14.10
C VAL A 3 27.15 -10.92 -14.08
N ARG A 4 27.55 -11.50 -12.95
CA ARG A 4 27.45 -12.96 -12.74
C ARG A 4 26.03 -13.27 -12.29
N TYR A 5 25.40 -14.26 -12.91
CA TYR A 5 24.09 -14.75 -12.47
C TYR A 5 24.19 -15.27 -11.04
N ALA A 6 23.32 -14.77 -10.16
CA ALA A 6 23.23 -15.23 -8.78
C ALA A 6 22.65 -16.66 -8.74
N SER A 7 23.16 -17.50 -7.86
CA SER A 7 22.77 -18.91 -7.73
C SER A 7 21.50 -19.16 -6.91
N GLY A 8 20.87 -18.11 -6.36
CA GLY A 8 19.61 -18.18 -5.60
C GLY A 8 18.41 -17.67 -6.40
N SER A 9 17.20 -18.08 -6.00
CA SER A 9 15.98 -17.51 -6.59
C SER A 9 15.91 -16.00 -6.28
N PHE A 10 15.41 -15.20 -7.23
CA PHE A 10 15.23 -13.76 -6.99
C PHE A 10 14.32 -13.50 -5.78
N ASP A 11 13.43 -14.44 -5.49
CA ASP A 11 12.41 -14.36 -4.46
C ASP A 11 12.99 -14.46 -3.04
N GLU A 12 14.06 -15.24 -2.85
CA GLU A 12 14.79 -15.33 -1.56
C GLU A 12 15.61 -14.08 -1.20
N LYS A 13 15.72 -13.11 -2.12
CA LYS A 13 16.41 -11.83 -1.84
C LYS A 13 15.57 -10.86 -1.03
N PHE A 14 14.25 -11.05 -1.00
CA PHE A 14 13.34 -10.12 -0.35
C PHE A 14 12.49 -10.81 0.69
N SER A 15 12.25 -10.11 1.78
CA SER A 15 11.33 -10.54 2.82
C SER A 15 10.19 -9.54 2.94
N MET A 16 8.98 -10.07 3.15
CA MET A 16 7.91 -9.28 3.73
C MET A 16 8.10 -9.30 5.25
N VAL A 17 8.05 -8.12 5.84
CA VAL A 17 8.00 -7.93 7.28
C VAL A 17 6.65 -7.37 7.67
N TYR A 18 6.20 -7.77 8.84
CA TYR A 18 5.03 -7.25 9.51
C TYR A 18 5.45 -6.86 10.92
N PHE A 19 4.97 -5.72 11.39
CA PHE A 19 5.20 -5.30 12.76
C PHE A 19 4.08 -4.44 13.29
N LYS A 20 3.92 -4.47 14.61
CA LYS A 20 3.07 -3.57 15.38
C LYS A 20 3.91 -2.87 16.41
N MET A 21 3.86 -1.54 16.42
CA MET A 21 4.61 -0.77 17.40
C MET A 21 3.95 0.54 17.77
N LYS A 22 4.32 1.05 18.94
CA LYS A 22 4.12 2.45 19.31
C LYS A 22 5.44 3.18 19.18
N HIS A 23 5.43 4.25 18.42
CA HIS A 23 6.60 5.07 18.19
C HIS A 23 6.48 6.36 19.03
N GLU A 24 7.41 6.57 19.97
CA GLU A 24 7.28 7.63 20.97
C GLU A 24 7.32 9.04 20.37
N ASN A 25 8.12 9.21 19.31
CA ASN A 25 8.34 10.48 18.61
C ASN A 25 7.57 10.52 17.28
N CYS A 26 6.30 10.15 17.31
CA CYS A 26 5.44 10.11 16.12
C CYS A 26 4.12 10.83 16.33
N TRP A 27 3.59 11.42 15.26
CA TRP A 27 2.24 11.97 15.25
C TRP A 27 1.15 10.87 15.36
N SER A 28 1.48 9.59 15.14
CA SER A 28 0.54 8.47 15.25
C SER A 28 -0.13 8.40 16.62
N ARG A 29 0.57 8.80 17.70
CA ARG A 29 0.06 8.90 19.07
C ARG A 29 -1.15 9.80 19.23
N ILE A 30 -1.32 10.80 18.37
CA ILE A 30 -2.50 11.67 18.40
C ILE A 30 -3.78 10.86 18.21
N THR A 31 -3.73 9.76 17.44
CA THR A 31 -4.87 8.88 17.22
C THR A 31 -5.33 8.13 18.48
N GLU A 32 -4.60 8.16 19.60
CA GLU A 32 -5.08 7.65 20.89
C GLU A 32 -6.27 8.43 21.43
N LYS A 33 -6.33 9.73 21.13
CA LYS A 33 -7.33 10.65 21.70
C LYS A 33 -8.61 10.73 20.87
N TYR A 34 -8.57 10.20 19.64
CA TYR A 34 -9.62 10.40 18.66
C TYR A 34 -9.96 9.08 17.98
N ASP A 35 -11.25 8.77 17.89
CA ASP A 35 -11.73 7.59 17.16
C ASP A 35 -11.63 7.83 15.64
N ILE A 36 -10.40 7.70 15.14
CA ILE A 36 -9.96 7.89 13.77
C ILE A 36 -9.00 6.74 13.43
N SER A 37 -9.07 6.25 12.20
CA SER A 37 -8.06 5.36 11.64
C SER A 37 -7.45 5.98 10.38
N ILE A 38 -6.14 5.87 10.25
CA ILE A 38 -5.39 6.43 9.15
C ILE A 38 -4.71 5.31 8.37
N HIS A 39 -4.73 5.41 7.05
CA HIS A 39 -4.03 4.53 6.14
C HIS A 39 -3.18 5.37 5.19
N THR A 40 -1.91 5.03 5.04
CA THR A 40 -1.02 5.70 4.10
C THR A 40 -1.35 5.26 2.68
N LEU A 41 -1.66 6.23 1.81
CA LEU A 41 -1.81 6.01 0.38
C LEU A 41 -0.47 6.12 -0.36
N LYS A 42 0.37 7.08 0.03
CA LYS A 42 1.69 7.28 -0.59
C LYS A 42 2.63 8.05 0.33
N LEU A 43 3.90 7.68 0.32
CA LEU A 43 5.01 8.45 0.92
C LEU A 43 6.10 8.69 -0.13
N LEU A 44 6.60 9.93 -0.17
CA LEU A 44 7.69 10.38 -1.04
C LEU A 44 8.79 10.97 -0.16
N PRO A 45 9.87 10.21 0.14
CA PRO A 45 10.95 10.68 0.97
C PRO A 45 11.88 11.65 0.22
N TYR A 46 12.24 12.75 0.88
CA TYR A 46 13.24 13.73 0.48
C TYR A 46 14.34 13.79 1.55
N LYS A 47 15.21 12.77 1.57
CA LYS A 47 16.23 12.57 2.61
C LYS A 47 17.10 13.81 2.84
N ASP A 48 17.60 14.43 1.76
CA ASP A 48 18.45 15.63 1.83
C ASP A 48 17.76 16.85 2.47
N LYS A 49 16.43 16.87 2.47
CA LYS A 49 15.61 17.94 3.08
C LYS A 49 15.07 17.55 4.46
N ASN A 50 15.50 16.39 4.97
CA ASN A 50 14.93 15.75 6.16
C ASN A 50 13.39 15.77 6.13
N ALA A 51 12.78 15.43 5.00
CA ALA A 51 11.34 15.54 4.82
C ALA A 51 10.75 14.29 4.16
N ILE A 52 9.50 13.97 4.49
CA ILE A 52 8.69 13.01 3.78
C ILE A 52 7.38 13.71 3.42
N TYR A 53 7.01 13.68 2.15
CA TYR A 53 5.66 14.07 1.73
C TYR A 53 4.76 12.85 1.76
N GLY A 54 3.69 12.90 2.53
CA GLY A 54 2.75 11.81 2.70
C GLY A 54 1.35 12.18 2.27
N ILE A 55 0.66 11.22 1.67
CA ILE A 55 -0.77 11.24 1.34
C ILE A 55 -1.43 10.14 2.14
N PHE A 56 -2.47 10.49 2.89
CA PHE A 56 -3.12 9.64 3.87
C PHE A 56 -4.63 9.64 3.67
N GLU A 57 -5.23 8.45 3.74
CA GLU A 57 -6.66 8.27 3.92
C GLU A 57 -6.98 8.32 5.42
N ILE A 58 -7.86 9.23 5.82
CA ILE A 58 -8.35 9.37 7.19
C ILE A 58 -9.81 8.94 7.23
N ARG A 59 -10.11 7.88 7.98
CA ARG A 59 -11.48 7.46 8.26
C ARG A 59 -11.93 7.99 9.61
N VAL A 60 -13.08 8.65 9.61
CA VAL A 60 -13.58 9.38 10.77
C VAL A 60 -15.00 8.95 11.08
N ASN A 61 -15.27 8.58 12.34
CA ASN A 61 -16.62 8.26 12.80
C ASN A 61 -17.43 9.51 13.22
N ASN A 62 -16.74 10.58 13.64
CA ASN A 62 -17.35 11.86 14.04
C ASN A 62 -16.56 13.07 13.52
N LYS A 63 -17.21 13.99 12.80
CA LYS A 63 -16.58 15.21 12.27
C LYS A 63 -15.89 16.09 13.33
N HIS A 64 -16.37 16.09 14.58
CA HIS A 64 -15.71 16.81 15.67
C HIS A 64 -14.30 16.26 15.93
N ASN A 65 -14.12 14.94 15.92
CA ASN A 65 -12.84 14.28 16.13
C ASN A 65 -11.82 14.70 15.07
N LEU A 66 -12.24 14.84 13.80
CA LEU A 66 -11.34 15.27 12.72
C LEU A 66 -10.77 16.66 12.97
N LYS A 67 -11.60 17.61 13.40
CA LYS A 67 -11.16 18.99 13.65
C LYS A 67 -10.14 19.06 14.78
N GLU A 68 -10.39 18.35 15.88
CA GLU A 68 -9.47 18.33 17.02
C GLU A 68 -8.18 17.53 16.72
N PHE A 69 -8.30 16.46 15.95
CA PHE A 69 -7.14 15.71 15.43
C PHE A 69 -6.22 16.62 14.61
N LEU A 70 -6.74 17.34 13.62
CA LEU A 70 -5.94 18.23 12.77
C LEU A 70 -5.31 19.39 13.55
N ARG A 71 -5.99 19.90 14.58
CA ARG A 71 -5.42 20.91 15.48
C ARG A 71 -4.25 20.38 16.29
N SER A 72 -4.32 19.13 16.73
CA SER A 72 -3.22 18.48 17.44
C SER A 72 -2.07 18.16 16.48
N LEU A 73 -2.38 17.63 15.30
CA LEU A 73 -1.42 17.29 14.25
C LEU A 73 -0.57 18.50 13.83
N ASN A 74 -1.19 19.65 13.61
CA ASN A 74 -0.49 20.88 13.25
C ASN A 74 0.44 21.44 14.35
N LYS A 75 0.37 20.92 15.58
CA LYS A 75 1.23 21.32 16.70
C LYS A 75 2.38 20.35 16.93
N GLU A 76 2.39 19.19 16.28
CA GLU A 76 3.45 18.21 16.44
C GLU A 76 4.75 18.71 15.78
N SER A 77 5.86 18.61 16.51
CA SER A 77 7.19 18.99 16.01
C SER A 77 7.68 18.10 14.86
N THR A 78 7.06 16.94 14.70
CA THR A 78 7.36 15.96 13.64
C THR A 78 6.65 16.29 12.34
N ILE A 79 5.62 17.15 12.38
CA ILE A 79 4.89 17.63 11.23
C ILE A 79 5.44 19.00 10.82
N LYS A 80 5.91 19.11 9.58
CA LYS A 80 6.37 20.37 9.02
C LYS A 80 5.20 21.24 8.57
N ASN A 81 4.23 20.64 7.90
CA ASN A 81 3.03 21.33 7.43
C ASN A 81 1.97 20.32 6.95
N VAL A 82 0.71 20.58 7.26
CA VAL A 82 -0.44 19.95 6.57
C VAL A 82 -0.81 20.80 5.36
N THR A 83 -0.78 20.21 4.17
CA THR A 83 -0.94 20.93 2.89
C THR A 83 -2.40 21.05 2.48
N SER A 84 -3.17 19.96 2.56
CA SER A 84 -4.59 19.96 2.22
C SER A 84 -5.37 18.87 2.95
N LEU A 85 -6.70 19.02 2.93
CA LEU A 85 -7.65 18.04 3.43
C LEU A 85 -8.91 18.10 2.55
N ASN A 86 -9.23 16.98 1.91
CA ASN A 86 -10.36 16.88 0.99
C ASN A 86 -11.28 15.72 1.40
N LEU A 87 -12.59 15.89 1.24
CA LEU A 87 -13.52 14.78 1.41
C LEU A 87 -13.37 13.81 0.23
N SER A 88 -13.32 12.50 0.50
CA SER A 88 -13.28 11.49 -0.55
C SER A 88 -14.59 11.49 -1.35
N GLU A 89 -14.47 11.52 -2.68
CA GLU A 89 -15.61 11.40 -3.59
C GLU A 89 -16.30 10.02 -3.49
N LEU A 90 -15.57 9.00 -3.03
CA LEU A 90 -16.04 7.63 -2.94
C LEU A 90 -16.83 7.37 -1.65
N LYS A 91 -16.53 8.06 -0.54
CA LYS A 91 -17.07 7.75 0.80
C LYS A 91 -17.21 8.99 1.68
N ARG A 92 -18.44 9.23 2.20
CA ARG A 92 -18.81 10.40 3.02
C ARG A 92 -18.09 10.54 4.38
N SER A 93 -17.43 9.48 4.88
CA SER A 93 -16.71 9.46 6.16
C SER A 93 -15.20 9.32 6.02
N VAL A 94 -14.70 9.52 4.79
CA VAL A 94 -13.28 9.36 4.44
C VAL A 94 -12.76 10.69 3.91
N TYR A 95 -11.60 11.09 4.41
CA TYR A 95 -10.89 12.30 3.99
C TYR A 95 -9.52 11.91 3.46
N ILE A 96 -9.03 12.63 2.46
CA ILE A 96 -7.67 12.53 1.95
C ILE A 96 -6.91 13.75 2.45
N MET A 97 -5.80 13.50 3.15
CA MET A 97 -4.90 14.53 3.67
C MET A 97 -3.52 14.33 3.09
N ASP A 98 -2.87 15.43 2.70
CA ASP A 98 -1.45 15.45 2.37
C ASP A 98 -0.69 16.37 3.33
N LEU A 99 0.52 15.96 3.69
CA LEU A 99 1.38 16.70 4.61
C LEU A 99 2.86 16.45 4.36
N TYR A 100 3.69 17.32 4.93
CA TYR A 100 5.11 17.10 5.09
C TYR A 100 5.41 16.77 6.55
N GLU A 101 6.15 15.68 6.76
CA GLU A 101 6.70 15.27 8.05
C GLU A 101 8.22 15.22 8.00
N ASN A 102 8.87 15.06 9.15
CA ASN A 102 10.32 14.84 9.22
C ASN A 102 10.68 13.47 8.62
N TYR A 103 11.88 13.37 8.04
CA TYR A 103 12.40 12.06 7.62
C TYR A 103 13.03 11.34 8.80
N ASP A 104 13.90 12.04 9.51
CA ASP A 104 14.62 11.52 10.66
C ASP A 104 13.68 11.23 11.81
N GLY A 105 13.92 10.11 12.47
CA GLY A 105 13.10 9.62 13.57
C GLY A 105 11.82 8.92 13.10
N MET A 106 11.32 9.12 11.88
CA MET A 106 10.10 8.44 11.43
C MET A 106 10.37 6.99 11.03
N ILE A 107 9.39 6.11 11.28
CA ILE A 107 9.43 4.70 10.82
C ILE A 107 9.61 4.64 9.31
N GLN A 108 8.93 5.51 8.55
CA GLN A 108 9.09 5.54 7.09
C GLN A 108 10.52 5.91 6.68
N GLY A 109 11.17 6.83 7.40
CA GLY A 109 12.58 7.16 7.17
C GLY A 109 13.46 5.94 7.33
N LYS A 110 13.24 5.13 8.37
CA LYS A 110 13.96 3.86 8.56
C LYS A 110 13.68 2.84 7.48
N LEU A 111 12.41 2.64 7.11
CA LEU A 111 12.07 1.73 6.01
C LEU A 111 12.77 2.15 4.71
N ASN A 112 12.89 3.45 4.44
CA ASN A 112 13.62 3.96 3.28
C ASN A 112 15.14 3.75 3.40
N ASP A 113 15.75 3.95 4.58
CA ASP A 113 17.17 3.66 4.82
C ASP A 113 17.54 2.19 4.55
N TYR A 114 16.60 1.27 4.78
CA TYR A 114 16.77 -0.17 4.52
C TYR A 114 16.25 -0.61 3.14
N ASN A 115 16.04 0.31 2.20
CA ASN A 115 15.60 0.05 0.83
C ASN A 115 14.25 -0.67 0.72
N SER A 116 13.29 -0.29 1.56
CA SER A 116 11.93 -0.81 1.43
C SER A 116 11.29 -0.35 0.12
N ILE A 117 10.70 -1.30 -0.61
CA ILE A 117 10.11 -1.09 -1.93
C ILE A 117 8.57 -1.12 -1.94
N PHE A 118 7.98 -1.62 -0.87
CA PHE A 118 6.54 -1.68 -0.65
C PHE A 118 6.27 -1.46 0.83
N TYR A 119 5.22 -0.73 1.13
CA TYR A 119 4.70 -0.59 2.48
C TYR A 119 3.19 -0.44 2.45
N PHE A 120 2.54 -0.96 3.50
CA PHE A 120 1.13 -0.78 3.80
C PHE A 120 1.01 -0.59 5.30
N ASP A 121 0.11 0.29 5.74
CA ASP A 121 -0.08 0.51 7.16
C ASP A 121 -1.52 0.82 7.56
N ILE A 122 -1.79 0.62 8.84
CA ILE A 122 -2.96 1.13 9.52
C ILE A 122 -2.49 1.74 10.83
N VAL A 123 -2.89 2.99 11.05
CA VAL A 123 -2.60 3.73 12.28
C VAL A 123 -3.90 3.99 13.02
N LYS A 124 -4.01 3.48 14.24
CA LYS A 124 -5.19 3.67 15.10
C LYS A 124 -4.82 3.53 16.56
N GLY A 125 -5.34 4.41 17.42
CA GLY A 125 -5.13 4.31 18.87
C GLY A 125 -3.66 4.38 19.28
N GLY A 126 -2.87 5.18 18.56
CA GLY A 126 -1.42 5.32 18.74
C GLY A 126 -0.59 4.16 18.18
N LEU A 127 -1.23 3.05 17.82
CA LEU A 127 -0.54 1.87 17.29
C LEU A 127 -0.37 1.98 15.79
N GLU A 128 0.85 1.71 15.32
CA GLU A 128 1.17 1.56 13.91
C GLU A 128 1.32 0.07 13.59
N GLU A 129 0.40 -0.45 12.79
CA GLU A 129 0.46 -1.78 12.20
C GLU A 129 0.97 -1.64 10.77
N LYS A 130 2.13 -2.22 10.45
CA LYS A 130 2.81 -2.02 9.18
C LYS A 130 3.23 -3.33 8.54
N TYR A 131 3.20 -3.32 7.22
CA TYR A 131 3.82 -4.30 6.36
C TYR A 131 4.85 -3.58 5.50
N ALA A 132 5.99 -4.21 5.27
CA ALA A 132 7.00 -3.69 4.36
C ALA A 132 7.68 -4.84 3.61
N VAL A 133 8.16 -4.55 2.40
CA VAL A 133 9.06 -5.46 1.67
C VAL A 133 10.41 -4.80 1.54
N LEU A 134 11.47 -5.54 1.88
CA LEU A 134 12.85 -5.07 1.84
C LEU A 134 13.81 -6.24 1.57
N PRO A 135 15.08 -5.96 1.20
CA PRO A 135 16.11 -6.99 1.11
C PRO A 135 16.22 -7.80 2.40
N SER A 136 16.26 -9.12 2.28
CA SER A 136 16.21 -10.03 3.42
C SER A 136 17.39 -9.86 4.38
N GLU A 137 18.55 -9.48 3.85
CA GLU A 137 19.76 -9.17 4.63
C GLU A 137 19.56 -8.02 5.62
N ASN A 138 18.65 -7.08 5.32
CA ASN A 138 18.39 -5.89 6.15
C ASN A 138 17.38 -6.14 7.27
N VAL A 139 16.66 -7.27 7.27
CA VAL A 139 15.53 -7.52 8.18
C VAL A 139 15.95 -7.48 9.65
N LYS A 140 17.11 -8.06 9.97
CA LYS A 140 17.61 -8.13 11.34
C LYS A 140 17.99 -6.74 11.88
N GLU A 141 18.67 -5.95 11.07
CA GLU A 141 19.10 -4.60 11.43
C GLU A 141 17.90 -3.66 11.57
N LEU A 142 16.94 -3.71 10.63
CA LEU A 142 15.68 -3.00 10.73
C LEU A 142 14.97 -3.31 12.05
N LYS A 143 14.85 -4.59 12.43
CA LYS A 143 14.19 -4.97 13.70
C LYS A 143 14.83 -4.28 14.89
N ASN A 144 16.16 -4.29 14.98
CA ASN A 144 16.89 -3.67 16.08
C ASN A 144 16.66 -2.15 16.12
N ASP A 145 16.69 -1.49 14.97
CA ASP A 145 16.43 -0.06 14.88
C ASP A 145 14.99 0.28 15.28
N LEU A 146 14.00 -0.51 14.86
CA LEU A 146 12.60 -0.32 15.26
C LEU A 146 12.43 -0.48 16.79
N GLN A 147 13.14 -1.44 17.41
CA GLN A 147 13.14 -1.60 18.88
C GLN A 147 13.76 -0.38 19.59
N SER A 148 14.72 0.30 18.96
CA SER A 148 15.32 1.51 19.53
C SER A 148 14.43 2.76 19.40
N LEU A 149 13.48 2.75 18.45
CA LEU A 149 12.57 3.87 18.22
C LEU A 149 11.35 3.87 19.15
N GLY A 150 10.97 2.72 19.69
CA GLY A 150 9.84 2.62 20.61
C GLY A 150 9.43 1.18 20.90
N ASP A 151 8.21 1.03 21.40
CA ASP A 151 7.70 -0.26 21.84
C ASP A 151 7.28 -1.13 20.64
N LEU A 152 8.16 -2.07 20.26
CA LEU A 152 7.89 -3.08 19.24
C LEU A 152 7.15 -4.28 19.84
N TYR A 153 5.83 -4.30 19.72
CA TYR A 153 4.98 -5.37 20.28
C TYR A 153 5.01 -6.66 19.48
N GLU A 154 5.02 -6.55 18.15
CA GLU A 154 5.08 -7.70 17.25
C GLU A 154 6.06 -7.40 16.11
N PHE A 155 6.83 -8.42 15.72
CA PHE A 155 7.67 -8.36 14.53
C PHE A 155 7.79 -9.75 13.93
N ARG A 156 7.43 -9.89 12.66
CA ARG A 156 7.48 -11.15 11.90
C ARG A 156 8.05 -10.88 10.52
N ALA A 157 8.74 -11.86 9.97
CA ALA A 157 9.36 -11.77 8.66
C ALA A 157 9.29 -13.11 7.95
N LYS A 158 9.02 -13.09 6.65
CA LYS A 158 8.98 -14.28 5.79
C LYS A 158 9.58 -13.94 4.44
N TYR A 159 10.41 -14.84 3.91
CA TYR A 159 10.88 -14.74 2.53
C TYR A 159 9.69 -14.72 1.57
N LEU A 160 9.79 -13.89 0.54
CA LEU A 160 8.83 -13.92 -0.54
C LEU A 160 9.07 -15.17 -1.37
N LYS A 161 7.99 -15.89 -1.67
CA LYS A 161 8.07 -17.04 -2.58
C LYS A 161 8.02 -16.63 -4.04
N ASN A 162 7.41 -15.47 -4.32
CA ASN A 162 7.29 -14.90 -5.65
C ASN A 162 7.18 -13.38 -5.52
N PHE A 163 8.24 -12.68 -5.91
CA PHE A 163 8.33 -11.23 -5.87
C PHE A 163 7.28 -10.55 -6.77
N TYR A 164 6.90 -11.18 -7.88
CA TYR A 164 5.90 -10.62 -8.79
C TYR A 164 4.54 -10.47 -8.12
N ASP A 165 4.22 -11.23 -7.07
CA ASP A 165 2.92 -11.09 -6.39
C ASP A 165 2.77 -9.70 -5.72
N ILE A 166 3.87 -8.95 -5.51
CA ILE A 166 3.84 -7.56 -5.02
C ILE A 166 3.67 -6.55 -6.17
N LEU A 167 4.19 -6.86 -7.36
CA LEU A 167 4.15 -5.98 -8.53
C LEU A 167 2.96 -6.24 -9.46
N ALA A 168 2.30 -7.39 -9.31
CA ALA A 168 1.28 -7.90 -10.20
C ALA A 168 0.11 -6.96 -10.53
N PRO A 169 -0.39 -6.06 -9.63
CA PRO A 169 -1.55 -5.24 -9.97
C PRO A 169 -1.36 -4.29 -11.16
N TYR A 170 -0.12 -4.07 -11.65
CA TYR A 170 0.15 -3.10 -12.72
C TYR A 170 0.80 -3.66 -13.98
N PHE A 171 1.43 -4.84 -13.95
CA PHE A 171 2.43 -5.21 -14.98
C PHE A 171 2.17 -6.52 -15.74
N THR A 172 1.09 -7.25 -15.47
CA THR A 172 0.92 -8.61 -16.01
C THR A 172 0.01 -8.70 -17.24
N PHE A 173 -0.66 -7.61 -17.62
CA PHE A 173 -1.54 -7.59 -18.79
C PHE A 173 -0.73 -7.59 -20.10
N SER A 174 -1.11 -8.44 -21.03
CA SER A 174 -0.71 -8.30 -22.43
C SER A 174 -1.48 -7.13 -23.06
N PRO A 175 -0.94 -6.54 -24.16
CA PRO A 175 -1.62 -5.44 -24.85
C PRO A 175 -3.05 -5.79 -25.27
N ILE A 176 -3.31 -7.03 -25.72
CA ILE A 176 -4.64 -7.44 -26.18
C ILE A 176 -5.62 -7.63 -25.03
N GLU A 177 -5.17 -8.17 -23.88
CA GLU A 177 -6.00 -8.25 -22.67
C GLU A 177 -6.39 -6.86 -22.19
N MET A 178 -5.47 -5.90 -22.22
CA MET A 178 -5.74 -4.51 -21.83
C MET A 178 -6.76 -3.85 -22.77
N GLN A 179 -6.62 -4.04 -24.09
CA GLN A 179 -7.58 -3.49 -25.06
C GLN A 179 -8.99 -4.08 -24.86
N ILE A 180 -9.09 -5.41 -24.76
CA ILE A 180 -10.38 -6.09 -24.61
C ILE A 180 -11.05 -5.74 -23.28
N ILE A 181 -10.31 -5.71 -22.17
CA ILE A 181 -10.90 -5.42 -20.85
C ILE A 181 -11.36 -3.96 -20.74
N VAL A 182 -10.62 -3.02 -21.33
CA VAL A 182 -11.02 -1.60 -21.39
C VAL A 182 -12.27 -1.46 -22.22
N GLU A 183 -12.37 -2.13 -23.38
CA GLU A 183 -13.60 -2.04 -24.16
C GLU A 183 -14.80 -2.74 -23.54
N ALA A 184 -14.58 -3.87 -22.87
CA ALA A 184 -15.60 -4.50 -22.06
C ALA A 184 -16.13 -3.52 -20.99
N TYR A 185 -15.25 -2.82 -20.28
CA TYR A 185 -15.64 -1.80 -19.30
C TYR A 185 -16.42 -0.64 -19.93
N ASN A 186 -15.89 -0.01 -20.98
CA ASN A 186 -16.50 1.14 -21.63
C ASN A 186 -17.89 0.85 -22.21
N HIS A 187 -18.09 -0.36 -22.73
CA HIS A 187 -19.37 -0.80 -23.31
C HIS A 187 -20.33 -1.42 -22.27
N GLY A 188 -20.00 -1.36 -20.98
CA GLY A 188 -20.87 -1.79 -19.89
C GLY A 188 -21.04 -3.31 -19.80
N TYR A 189 -20.00 -4.09 -20.12
CA TYR A 189 -19.97 -5.55 -19.93
C TYR A 189 -20.08 -5.93 -18.44
N TYR A 190 -19.58 -5.04 -17.58
CA TYR A 190 -19.60 -5.18 -16.12
C TYR A 190 -20.77 -4.43 -15.44
N ASP A 191 -21.60 -3.73 -16.20
CA ASP A 191 -22.75 -3.01 -15.67
C ASP A 191 -23.84 -3.97 -15.17
N ILE A 192 -24.69 -3.48 -14.26
CA ILE A 192 -25.89 -4.19 -13.79
C ILE A 192 -27.11 -3.29 -14.07
N PRO A 193 -27.97 -3.62 -15.06
CA PRO A 193 -27.84 -4.73 -16.02
C PRO A 193 -26.72 -4.50 -17.04
N ARG A 194 -26.18 -5.59 -17.62
CA ARG A 194 -25.13 -5.50 -18.65
C ARG A 194 -25.64 -4.79 -19.90
N LYS A 195 -24.82 -3.90 -20.47
CA LYS A 195 -25.12 -3.17 -21.70
C LYS A 195 -24.52 -3.81 -22.96
N THR A 196 -23.51 -4.67 -22.81
CA THR A 196 -22.92 -5.46 -23.90
C THR A 196 -22.66 -6.90 -23.47
N GLY A 197 -22.58 -7.79 -24.45
CA GLY A 197 -22.29 -9.21 -24.26
C GLY A 197 -20.97 -9.63 -24.89
N ILE A 198 -20.58 -10.87 -24.62
CA ILE A 198 -19.32 -11.44 -25.14
C ILE A 198 -19.33 -11.58 -26.66
N ARG A 199 -20.52 -11.67 -27.27
CA ARG A 199 -20.67 -11.78 -28.71
C ARG A 199 -20.31 -10.47 -29.39
N GLU A 200 -20.89 -9.38 -28.91
CA GLU A 200 -20.69 -8.05 -29.45
C GLU A 200 -19.23 -7.63 -29.34
N LEU A 201 -18.59 -7.98 -28.21
CA LEU A 201 -17.14 -7.81 -28.04
C LEU A 201 -16.33 -8.70 -29.00
N ALA A 202 -16.71 -9.96 -29.20
CA ALA A 202 -16.02 -10.84 -30.15
C ALA A 202 -16.08 -10.30 -31.59
N ASP A 203 -17.25 -9.83 -31.99
CA ASP A 203 -17.49 -9.26 -33.31
C ASP A 203 -16.67 -7.97 -33.52
N SER A 204 -16.51 -7.11 -32.50
CA SER A 204 -15.72 -5.87 -32.62
C SER A 204 -14.21 -6.08 -32.76
N PHE A 205 -13.68 -7.17 -32.20
CA PHE A 205 -12.26 -7.52 -32.30
C PHE A 205 -11.94 -8.50 -33.44
N GLY A 206 -12.96 -9.00 -34.17
CA GLY A 206 -12.76 -10.02 -35.21
C GLY A 206 -12.26 -11.36 -34.64
N LEU A 207 -12.61 -11.66 -33.38
CA LEU A 207 -12.16 -12.85 -32.65
C LEU A 207 -13.32 -13.80 -32.38
N SER A 208 -13.00 -15.05 -32.01
CA SER A 208 -14.03 -15.97 -31.53
C SER A 208 -14.53 -15.58 -30.13
N LYS A 209 -15.78 -15.90 -29.79
CA LYS A 209 -16.33 -15.70 -28.44
C LYS A 209 -15.47 -16.34 -27.35
N SER A 210 -14.97 -17.55 -27.61
CA SER A 210 -14.10 -18.28 -26.68
C SER A 210 -12.77 -17.56 -26.47
N THR A 211 -12.18 -17.00 -27.52
CA THR A 211 -10.92 -16.24 -27.43
C THR A 211 -11.10 -14.96 -26.61
N VAL A 212 -12.16 -14.17 -26.87
CA VAL A 212 -12.42 -12.96 -26.07
C VAL A 212 -12.74 -13.31 -24.61
N GLN A 213 -13.49 -14.39 -24.38
CA GLN A 213 -13.77 -14.86 -23.02
C GLN A 213 -12.49 -15.29 -22.28
N GLU A 214 -11.56 -15.94 -22.96
CA GLU A 214 -10.26 -16.31 -22.39
C GLU A 214 -9.45 -15.08 -21.99
N TYR A 215 -9.35 -14.08 -22.88
CA TYR A 215 -8.65 -12.82 -22.58
C TYR A 215 -9.29 -12.08 -21.40
N ILE A 216 -10.62 -11.98 -21.36
CA ILE A 216 -11.33 -11.35 -20.24
C ILE A 216 -11.05 -12.10 -18.93
N ARG A 217 -11.18 -13.43 -18.91
CA ARG A 217 -10.92 -14.22 -17.70
C ARG A 217 -9.47 -14.11 -17.23
N SER A 218 -8.52 -14.08 -18.15
CA SER A 218 -7.11 -13.88 -17.84
C SER A 218 -6.87 -12.48 -17.25
N ALA A 219 -7.45 -11.45 -17.88
CA ALA A 219 -7.40 -10.07 -17.40
C ALA A 219 -8.02 -9.92 -15.99
N GLU A 220 -9.18 -10.54 -15.75
CA GLU A 220 -9.85 -10.58 -14.44
C GLU A 220 -8.97 -11.28 -13.39
N ALA A 221 -8.40 -12.45 -13.72
CA ALA A 221 -7.51 -13.17 -12.82
C ALA A 221 -6.25 -12.35 -12.46
N LYS A 222 -5.71 -11.61 -13.43
CA LYS A 222 -4.58 -10.69 -13.22
C LYS A 222 -4.96 -9.49 -12.36
N ALA A 223 -6.14 -8.89 -12.57
CA ALA A 223 -6.65 -7.82 -11.71
C ALA A 223 -6.85 -8.30 -10.26
N LEU A 224 -7.34 -9.53 -10.09
CA LEU A 224 -7.54 -10.19 -8.80
C LEU A 224 -6.24 -10.73 -8.19
N SER A 225 -5.10 -10.66 -8.88
CA SER A 225 -3.82 -11.15 -8.36
C SER A 225 -3.37 -10.42 -7.09
N SER A 226 -3.87 -9.20 -6.85
CA SER A 226 -3.71 -8.47 -5.59
C SER A 226 -4.21 -9.24 -4.36
N ILE A 227 -5.15 -10.19 -4.52
CA ILE A 227 -5.60 -11.08 -3.45
C ILE A 227 -4.45 -11.93 -2.90
N LYS A 228 -3.45 -12.28 -3.73
CA LYS A 228 -2.28 -13.04 -3.26
C LYS A 228 -1.45 -12.25 -2.25
N LEU A 229 -1.30 -10.94 -2.48
CA LEU A 229 -0.64 -10.05 -1.54
C LEU A 229 -1.40 -10.00 -0.21
N PHE A 230 -2.73 -9.84 -0.25
CA PHE A 230 -3.56 -9.83 0.96
C PHE A 230 -3.49 -11.15 1.73
N LYS A 231 -3.52 -12.28 1.02
CA LYS A 231 -3.35 -13.61 1.63
C LYS A 231 -2.00 -13.72 2.35
N LEU A 232 -0.92 -13.24 1.72
CA LEU A 232 0.40 -13.24 2.33
C LEU A 232 0.45 -12.37 3.59
N MET A 233 -0.19 -11.20 3.55
CA MET A 233 -0.30 -10.30 4.70
C MET A 233 -1.08 -10.92 5.87
N ASP A 234 -2.17 -11.64 5.59
CA ASP A 234 -2.94 -12.38 6.60
C ASP A 234 -2.13 -13.54 7.19
N GLU A 235 -1.51 -14.37 6.34
CA GLU A 235 -0.64 -15.48 6.80
C GLU A 235 0.46 -14.99 7.75
N LEU A 236 1.07 -13.84 7.43
CA LEU A 236 2.13 -13.26 8.25
C LEU A 236 1.62 -12.67 9.57
N LYS A 237 0.35 -12.25 9.62
CA LYS A 237 -0.31 -11.70 10.82
C LYS A 237 -0.88 -12.78 11.73
N GLU A 238 -1.20 -13.95 11.20
CA GLU A 238 -1.76 -15.07 11.98
C GLU A 238 -0.71 -16.06 12.49
N GLY A 239 0.42 -16.25 11.78
CA GLY A 239 1.48 -17.20 12.16
C GLY A 239 2.58 -16.59 13.01
#